data_AF-A0A2A4UC13-F1
#
_entry.id   AF-A0A2A4UC13-F1
#
_cell.length_a   1.000
_cell.length_b   1.000
_cell.length_c   1.000
_cell.angle_alpha   90.00
_cell.angle_beta   90.00
_cell.angle_gamma   90.00
#
_symmetry.space_group_name_H-M   'P 1'
#
loop_
_entity.id
_entity.type
_entity.pdbx_description
1 polymer ?
#
loop_
_entity_poly.entity_id
_entity_poly.type
_entity_poly.pdbx_seq_one_letter_code
_entity_poly.pdbx_strand_id
1 'polypeptide(L)' 'HWLAPHFDDDLRLEYDLDAIPALSHDRLALWQRIGRADFLTPNEKRAAVGLGAISGGDSLE' A
#
# COMPACT_ATOMS: atom_id res chain seq x y z
N HIS A 1 -10.53 15.19 24.32
CA HIS A 1 -9.47 14.99 23.32
C HIS A 1 -8.13 14.95 24.04
N TRP A 2 -7.62 13.77 24.42
CA TRP A 2 -6.39 13.64 25.22
C TRP A 2 -5.11 13.48 24.39
N LEU A 3 -5.26 12.95 23.17
CA LEU A 3 -4.14 12.71 22.24
C LEU A 3 -3.84 13.95 21.38
N ALA A 4 -4.87 14.67 20.92
CA ALA A 4 -4.74 15.85 20.07
C ALA A 4 -3.86 17.00 20.61
N PRO A 5 -3.77 17.30 21.91
CA PRO A 5 -2.92 18.40 22.38
C PRO A 5 -1.40 18.18 22.21
N HIS A 6 -0.96 16.95 21.93
CA HIS A 6 0.46 16.59 21.75
C HIS A 6 0.89 16.42 20.30
N PHE A 7 -0.06 16.43 19.36
CA PHE A 7 0.18 16.21 17.95
C PHE A 7 -0.54 17.31 17.18
N ASP A 8 0.09 17.86 16.15
CA ASP A 8 -0.52 18.88 15.29
C ASP A 8 -1.82 18.37 14.64
N ASP A 9 -2.53 19.26 13.97
CA ASP A 9 -3.84 19.00 13.35
C ASP A 9 -3.85 17.83 12.32
N ASP A 10 -2.68 17.39 11.87
CA ASP A 10 -2.49 16.30 10.90
C ASP A 10 -2.25 14.90 11.52
N LEU A 11 -2.56 14.71 12.81
CA LEU A 11 -2.46 13.38 13.43
C LEU A 11 -3.38 12.37 12.71
N ARG A 12 -2.77 11.35 12.09
CA ARG A 12 -3.46 10.20 11.52
C ARG A 12 -3.15 8.95 12.33
N LEU A 13 -4.21 8.25 12.73
CA LEU A 13 -4.11 6.94 13.36
C LEU A 13 -4.62 5.91 12.35
N GLU A 14 -3.73 5.01 11.93
CA GLU A 14 -4.04 3.90 11.05
C GLU A 14 -3.58 2.60 11.70
N TYR A 15 -4.16 1.48 11.27
CA TYR A 15 -3.76 0.15 11.70
C TYR A 15 -2.90 -0.50 10.64
N ASP A 16 -1.98 -1.35 11.07
CA ASP A 16 -1.14 -2.13 10.16
C ASP A 16 -1.98 -3.27 9.55
N LEU A 17 -2.45 -3.05 8.32
CA LEU A 17 -3.15 -4.04 7.51
C LEU A 17 -2.30 -5.29 7.29
N ASP A 18 -0.98 -5.14 7.23
CA ASP A 18 -0.06 -6.25 7.00
C ASP A 18 0.04 -7.19 8.21
N ALA A 19 -0.10 -6.64 9.41
CA ALA A 19 -0.03 -7.36 10.68
C ALA A 19 -1.28 -8.17 11.05
N ILE A 20 -2.38 -8.11 10.27
CA ILE A 20 -3.65 -8.79 10.59
C ILE A 20 -3.77 -10.12 9.79
N PRO A 21 -3.60 -11.30 10.41
CA PRO A 21 -3.66 -12.59 9.69
C PRO A 21 -5.02 -12.87 9.04
N ALA A 22 -6.11 -12.38 9.64
CA ALA A 22 -7.46 -12.55 9.11
C ALA A 22 -7.65 -11.88 7.72
N LEU A 23 -6.84 -10.88 7.39
CA LEU A 23 -6.92 -10.15 6.12
C LEU A 23 -6.01 -10.75 5.01
N SER A 24 -5.33 -11.86 5.29
CA SER A 24 -4.38 -12.48 4.34
C SER A 24 -5.04 -12.88 3.02
N HIS A 25 -6.29 -13.34 3.06
CA HIS A 25 -7.02 -13.77 1.86
C HIS A 25 -7.35 -12.60 0.94
N ASP A 26 -7.87 -11.50 1.50
CA ASP A 26 -8.18 -10.29 0.74
C ASP A 26 -6.91 -9.66 0.15
N ARG A 27 -5.80 -9.72 0.89
CA ARG A 27 -4.49 -9.31 0.41
C ARG A 27 -4.03 -10.17 -0.76
N LEU A 28 -4.16 -11.50 -0.66
CA LEU A 28 -3.80 -12.39 -1.77
C LEU A 28 -4.61 -12.05 -3.04
N ALA A 29 -5.92 -11.81 -2.91
CA ALA A 29 -6.77 -11.44 -4.03
C ALA A 29 -6.33 -10.10 -4.68
N LEU A 30 -6.00 -9.10 -3.86
CA LEU A 30 -5.47 -7.82 -4.32
C LEU A 30 -4.15 -8.00 -5.07
N TRP A 31 -3.21 -8.76 -4.50
CA TRP A 31 -1.91 -9.04 -5.09
C TRP A 31 -2.03 -9.78 -6.41
N GLN A 32 -2.93 -10.77 -6.52
CA GLN A 32 -3.19 -11.47 -7.78
C GLN A 32 -3.74 -10.54 -8.86
N ARG A 33 -4.65 -9.62 -8.50
CA ARG A 33 -5.23 -8.67 -9.44
C ARG A 33 -4.18 -7.68 -9.97
N ILE A 34 -3.34 -7.14 -9.09
CA ILE A 34 -2.29 -6.19 -9.45
C ILE A 34 -1.16 -6.87 -10.24
N GLY A 35 -0.76 -8.08 -9.84
CA GLY A 35 0.27 -8.84 -10.56
C GLY A 35 -0.08 -9.06 -12.02
N ARG A 36 -1.36 -9.35 -12.32
CA ARG A 36 -1.91 -9.58 -13.67
C ARG A 36 -2.24 -8.31 -14.46
N ALA A 37 -2.04 -7.13 -13.88
CA ALA A 37 -2.29 -5.88 -14.57
C ALA A 37 -1.10 -5.53 -15.48
N ASP A 38 -1.07 -6.10 -16.69
CA ASP A 38 0.05 -5.93 -17.63
C ASP A 38 0.21 -4.49 -18.17
N PHE A 39 -0.80 -3.64 -17.94
CA PHE A 39 -0.80 -2.22 -18.29
C PHE A 39 -0.20 -1.31 -17.21
N LEU A 40 0.16 -1.85 -16.04
CA LEU A 40 0.77 -1.10 -14.94
C LEU A 40 2.28 -1.30 -14.91
N THR A 41 3.01 -0.20 -14.79
CA THR A 41 4.46 -0.20 -14.56
C THR A 41 4.80 -0.86 -13.21
N PRO A 42 6.04 -1.35 -13.02
CA PRO A 42 6.47 -1.87 -11.73
C PRO A 42 6.20 -0.92 -10.55
N ASN A 43 6.41 0.39 -10.72
CA ASN A 43 6.18 1.39 -9.68
C ASN A 43 4.69 1.62 -9.41
N GLU A 44 3.82 1.60 -10.43
CA GLU A 44 2.38 1.66 -10.23
C GLU A 44 1.84 0.43 -9.49
N LYS A 45 2.34 -0.77 -9.83
CA LYS A 45 2.01 -2.00 -9.10
C LYS A 45 2.42 -1.93 -7.63
N ARG A 46 3.61 -1.38 -7.36
CA ARG A 46 4.15 -1.22 -6.00
C ARG A 46 3.35 -0.20 -5.19
N ALA A 47 3.01 0.94 -5.78
CA ALA A 47 2.18 1.96 -5.15
C ALA A 47 0.80 1.41 -4.76
N ALA A 48 0.19 0.56 -5.60
CA ALA A 48 -1.11 -0.07 -5.34
C ALA A 48 -1.10 -1.07 -4.16
N VAL A 49 0.07 -1.54 -3.72
CA VAL A 49 0.24 -2.40 -2.53
C VAL A 49 0.96 -1.68 -1.38
N GLY A 50 1.14 -0.36 -1.45
CA GLY A 50 1.79 0.43 -0.39
C GLY A 50 3.32 0.34 -0.36
N LEU A 51 3.95 -0.18 -1.41
CA LEU A 51 5.41 -0.25 -1.53
C LEU A 51 5.96 1.02 -2.22
N GLY A 52 7.11 1.51 -1.75
CA GLY A 52 7.81 2.63 -2.36
C GLY A 52 8.37 2.32 -3.75
N ALA A 53 8.53 3.35 -4.57
CA ALA A 53 9.07 3.26 -5.93
C ALA A 53 10.52 2.75 -5.95
N ILE A 54 10.90 2.12 -7.06
CA ILE A 54 12.27 1.70 -7.37
C ILE A 54 12.77 2.43 -8.62
N SER A 55 14.09 2.64 -8.71
CA SER A 55 14.71 3.24 -9.88
C SER A 55 14.48 2.40 -11.12
N GLY A 56 14.06 3.02 -12.22
CA GLY A 56 13.77 2.34 -13.49
C GLY A 56 12.42 1.60 -13.52
N GLY A 57 11.59 1.72 -12.48
CA GLY A 57 10.30 1.04 -12.38
C GLY A 57 9.12 1.75 -13.06
N ASP A 58 9.35 2.85 -13.79
CA ASP A 58 8.29 3.67 -14.41
C ASP A 58 8.01 3.31 -15.89
N SER A 59 8.64 2.25 -16.39
CA SER A 59 8.46 1.79 -17.77
C SER A 59 7.74 0.45 -17.81
N LEU A 60 6.86 0.30 -18.80
CA LEU A 60 6.40 -1.00 -19.31
C LEU A 60 7.45 -1.42 -20.34
N GLU A 61 8.32 -2.39 -20.03
CA GLU A 61 9.18 -3.00 -21.04
C GLU A 61 8.35 -3.84 -22.04
#